data_AF-A0A0C2CBE7-F1
#
_entry.id   AF-A0A0C2CBE7-F1
#
_cell.length_a   1.000
_cell.length_b   1.000
_cell.length_c   1.000
_cell.angle_alpha   90.00
_cell.angle_beta   90.00
_cell.angle_gamma   90.00
#
_symmetry.space_group_name_H-M   'P 1'
#
loop_
_entity.id
_entity.type
_entity.pdbx_description
1 polymer ?
#
loop_
_entity_poly.entity_id
_entity_poly.type
_entity_poly.pdbx_seq_one_letter_code
_entity_poly.pdbx_strand_id
1 'polypeptide(L)'
;ARHLLESCDRLFLDNAKEVFRKEVQNIHDCKDALEKMISSERIQWAVERENMELQLDRFRHQIEQFPNVQKEKAILRSELSATRTQIEQYRLRLRQKCEEVERLEAERDALTALAKEIQRLDQESQDQIREANTVIDELERKLKDTSADLERERREVIQLKDENDACTLHMHNLKARNMDLLQKAQELMKSCEKLEKTEKYNQKTIQIVCESFWEREEFVQRLKRRNSERRRLIERFIEEVGTIIAKFGGNSGAVDDMHATVSLEGAALFRPF
;
A
#
# COMPACT_ATOMS: atom_id res chain seq x y z
N ALA A 1 26.51 -190.66 20.71
CA ALA A 1 27.36 -189.65 21.38
C ALA A 1 28.26 -188.89 20.39
N ARG A 2 29.15 -189.54 19.62
CA ARG A 2 30.08 -188.88 18.67
C ARG A 2 29.44 -187.98 17.60
N HIS A 3 28.41 -188.47 16.90
CA HIS A 3 27.71 -187.69 15.86
C HIS A 3 27.04 -186.40 16.38
N LEU A 4 26.67 -186.37 17.67
CA LEU A 4 26.02 -185.22 18.27
C LEU A 4 27.04 -184.12 18.57
N LEU A 5 28.25 -184.51 18.99
CA LEU A 5 29.37 -183.59 19.24
C LEU A 5 29.89 -182.94 17.96
N GLU A 6 30.08 -183.70 16.87
CA GLU A 6 30.50 -183.12 15.57
C GLU A 6 29.46 -182.17 14.98
N SER A 7 28.17 -182.46 15.17
CA SER A 7 27.08 -181.57 14.76
C SER A 7 27.03 -180.30 15.60
N CYS A 8 27.33 -180.39 16.90
CA CYS A 8 27.49 -179.23 17.78
C CYS A 8 28.70 -178.38 17.37
N ASP A 9 29.86 -178.97 17.11
CA ASP A 9 31.06 -178.24 16.68
C ASP A 9 30.86 -177.51 15.35
N ARG A 10 30.16 -178.14 14.40
CA ARG A 10 29.81 -177.49 13.13
C ARG A 10 28.86 -176.32 13.32
N LEU A 11 27.84 -176.49 14.18
CA LEU A 11 26.92 -175.41 14.56
C LEU A 11 27.65 -174.25 15.26
N PHE A 12 28.60 -174.54 16.16
CA PHE A 12 29.43 -173.50 16.81
C PHE A 12 30.32 -172.77 15.80
N LEU A 13 30.97 -173.50 14.89
CA LEU A 13 31.86 -172.92 13.89
C LEU A 13 31.09 -172.07 12.86
N ASP A 14 29.89 -172.51 12.44
CA ASP A 14 29.05 -171.75 11.51
C ASP A 14 28.43 -170.53 12.20
N ASN A 15 28.07 -170.63 13.48
CA ASN A 15 27.63 -169.48 14.27
C ASN A 15 28.76 -168.47 14.50
N ALA A 16 29.99 -168.93 14.81
CA ALA A 16 31.18 -168.06 14.87
C ALA A 16 31.49 -167.41 13.51
N LYS A 17 31.35 -168.20 12.42
CA LYS A 17 31.23 -167.81 11.00
C LYS A 17 30.40 -166.55 10.80
N GLU A 18 29.15 -166.67 11.25
CA GLU A 18 28.10 -165.68 11.07
C GLU A 18 28.33 -164.44 11.95
N VAL A 19 28.74 -164.63 13.20
CA VAL A 19 29.09 -163.55 14.12
C VAL A 19 30.25 -162.72 13.56
N PHE A 20 31.33 -163.38 13.10
CA PHE A 20 32.47 -162.68 12.51
C PHE A 20 32.08 -161.92 11.24
N ARG A 21 31.24 -162.49 10.37
CA ARG A 21 30.73 -161.78 9.18
C ARG A 21 29.90 -160.56 9.56
N LYS A 22 29.05 -160.65 10.59
CA LYS A 22 28.27 -159.51 11.11
C LYS A 22 29.17 -158.45 11.73
N GLU A 23 30.22 -158.84 12.47
CA GLU A 23 31.19 -157.89 13.02
C GLU A 23 31.97 -157.16 11.92
N VAL A 24 32.44 -157.88 10.89
CA VAL A 24 33.12 -157.27 9.74
C VAL A 24 32.19 -156.34 8.98
N GLN A 25 30.92 -156.71 8.80
CA GLN A 25 29.92 -155.83 8.17
C GLN A 25 29.67 -154.58 9.02
N ASN A 26 29.48 -154.73 10.33
CA ASN A 26 29.34 -153.59 11.24
C ASN A 26 30.56 -152.65 11.18
N ILE A 27 31.78 -153.20 11.09
CA ILE A 27 33.00 -152.39 10.94
C ILE A 27 32.99 -151.61 9.62
N HIS A 28 32.57 -152.22 8.51
CA HIS A 28 32.44 -151.52 7.22
C HIS A 28 31.37 -150.43 7.28
N ASP A 29 30.19 -150.73 7.83
CA ASP A 29 29.11 -149.76 7.98
C ASP A 29 29.53 -148.58 8.89
N CYS A 30 30.24 -148.86 9.98
CA CYS A 30 30.82 -147.83 10.85
C CYS A 30 31.88 -147.00 10.14
N LYS A 31 32.75 -147.62 9.33
CA LYS A 31 33.76 -146.92 8.52
C LYS A 31 33.09 -145.98 7.51
N ASP A 32 32.11 -146.47 6.76
CA ASP A 32 31.40 -145.68 5.75
C ASP A 32 30.62 -144.52 6.40
N ALA A 33 30.02 -144.76 7.57
CA ALA A 33 29.38 -143.71 8.36
C ALA A 33 30.39 -142.64 8.83
N LEU A 34 31.57 -143.04 9.30
CA LEU A 34 32.63 -142.12 9.70
C LEU A 34 33.20 -141.34 8.51
N GLU A 35 33.43 -141.98 7.36
CA GLU A 35 33.89 -141.31 6.14
C GLU A 35 32.85 -140.29 5.63
N LYS A 36 31.56 -140.63 5.74
CA LYS A 36 30.47 -139.69 5.44
C LYS A 36 30.42 -138.52 6.42
N MET A 37 30.63 -138.76 7.71
CA MET A 37 30.72 -137.69 8.71
C MET A 37 31.90 -136.77 8.43
N ILE A 38 33.10 -137.33 8.24
CA ILE A 38 34.32 -136.59 7.94
C ILE A 38 34.18 -135.76 6.66
N SER A 39 33.58 -136.32 5.61
CA SER A 39 33.35 -135.58 4.36
C SER A 39 32.33 -134.44 4.53
N SER A 40 31.25 -134.66 5.27
CA SER A 40 30.27 -133.61 5.57
C SER A 40 30.87 -132.47 6.41
N GLU A 41 31.66 -132.81 7.42
CA GLU A 41 32.37 -131.85 8.25
C GLU A 41 33.38 -131.06 7.40
N ARG A 42 34.18 -131.73 6.55
CA ARG A 42 35.13 -131.06 5.65
C ARG A 42 34.46 -130.05 4.72
N ILE A 43 33.26 -130.35 4.21
CA ILE A 43 32.48 -129.41 3.39
C ILE A 43 32.01 -128.23 4.23
N GLN A 44 31.50 -128.49 5.44
CA GLN A 44 31.07 -127.43 6.36
C GLN A 44 32.21 -126.47 6.68
N TRP A 45 33.39 -126.98 7.06
CA TRP A 45 34.58 -126.17 7.32
C TRP A 45 35.03 -125.37 6.09
N ALA A 46 34.84 -125.90 4.87
CA ALA A 46 35.17 -125.17 3.64
C ALA A 46 34.21 -123.98 3.41
N VAL A 47 32.91 -124.20 3.59
CA VAL A 47 31.88 -123.14 3.47
C VAL A 47 32.07 -122.06 4.54
N GLU A 48 32.31 -122.46 5.78
CA GLU A 48 32.57 -121.52 6.87
C GLU A 48 33.82 -120.68 6.59
N ARG A 49 34.91 -121.29 6.10
CA ARG A 49 36.12 -120.59 5.70
C ARG A 49 35.87 -119.58 4.59
N GLU A 50 35.14 -119.97 3.54
CA GLU A 50 34.81 -119.08 2.42
C GLU A 50 33.95 -117.89 2.88
N ASN A 51 32.94 -118.13 3.73
CA ASN A 51 32.13 -117.07 4.30
C ASN A 51 32.94 -116.11 5.18
N MET A 52 33.89 -116.63 5.96
CA MET A 52 34.79 -115.80 6.76
C MET A 52 35.73 -114.97 5.88
N GLU A 53 36.27 -115.52 4.79
CA GLU A 53 37.09 -114.73 3.85
C GLU A 53 36.27 -113.63 3.16
N LEU A 54 35.03 -113.92 2.75
CA LEU A 54 34.12 -112.90 2.19
C LEU A 54 33.84 -111.76 3.20
N GLN A 55 33.73 -112.08 4.49
CA GLN A 55 33.59 -111.06 5.52
C GLN A 55 34.88 -110.25 5.69
N LEU A 56 36.05 -110.90 5.69
CA LEU A 56 37.34 -110.22 5.75
C LEU A 56 37.53 -109.27 4.57
N ASP A 57 37.18 -109.68 3.35
CA ASP A 57 37.26 -108.82 2.17
C ASP A 57 36.33 -107.61 2.25
N ARG A 58 35.11 -107.79 2.78
CA ARG A 58 34.21 -106.65 3.05
C ARG A 58 34.82 -105.68 4.05
N PHE A 59 35.43 -106.17 5.13
CA PHE A 59 36.10 -105.32 6.11
C PHE A 59 37.34 -104.63 5.54
N ARG A 60 38.16 -105.32 4.74
CA ARG A 60 39.31 -104.73 4.04
C ARG A 60 38.84 -103.56 3.16
N HIS A 61 37.81 -103.77 2.36
CA HIS A 61 37.29 -102.72 1.48
C HIS A 61 36.74 -101.52 2.26
N GLN A 62 36.06 -101.73 3.39
CA GLN A 62 35.61 -100.65 4.26
C GLN A 62 36.79 -99.86 4.87
N ILE A 63 37.86 -100.55 5.28
CA ILE A 63 39.08 -99.92 5.81
C ILE A 63 39.78 -99.10 4.72
N GLU A 64 39.86 -99.61 3.48
CA GLU A 64 40.45 -98.90 2.34
C GLU A 64 39.70 -97.61 2.00
N GLN A 65 38.38 -97.58 2.18
CA GLN A 65 37.57 -96.38 1.95
C GLN A 65 37.67 -95.34 3.08
N PHE A 66 38.02 -95.76 4.31
CA PHE A 66 38.00 -94.90 5.48
C PHE A 66 38.89 -93.64 5.37
N PRO A 67 40.12 -93.69 4.81
CA PRO A 67 40.91 -92.49 4.56
C PRO A 67 40.25 -91.48 3.62
N ASN A 68 39.53 -91.95 2.60
CA ASN A 68 38.83 -91.08 1.65
C ASN A 68 37.65 -90.37 2.35
N VAL A 69 36.87 -91.11 3.13
CA VAL A 69 35.79 -90.54 3.96
C VAL A 69 36.35 -89.51 4.96
N GLN A 70 37.52 -89.75 5.56
CA GLN A 70 38.14 -88.77 6.44
C GLN A 70 38.60 -87.50 5.72
N LYS A 71 39.16 -87.63 4.50
CA LYS A 71 39.54 -86.49 3.67
C LYS A 71 38.32 -85.66 3.28
N GLU A 72 37.26 -86.28 2.79
CA GLU A 72 36.00 -85.59 2.46
C GLU A 72 35.41 -84.89 3.69
N LYS A 73 35.40 -85.55 4.84
CA LYS A 73 34.95 -84.95 6.10
C LYS A 73 35.77 -83.72 6.49
N ALA A 74 37.09 -83.74 6.27
CA ALA A 74 37.95 -82.59 6.54
C ALA A 74 37.68 -81.42 5.58
N ILE A 75 37.50 -81.71 4.29
CA ILE A 75 37.14 -80.72 3.26
C ILE A 75 35.81 -80.06 3.60
N LEU A 76 34.76 -80.87 3.83
CA LEU A 76 33.42 -80.37 4.17
C LEU A 76 33.43 -79.52 5.46
N ARG A 77 34.25 -79.89 6.45
CA ARG A 77 34.42 -79.06 7.66
C ARG A 77 35.07 -77.72 7.37
N SER A 78 36.09 -77.69 6.51
CA SER A 78 36.75 -76.45 6.08
C SER A 78 35.78 -75.54 5.32
N GLU A 79 35.06 -76.09 4.34
CA GLU A 79 34.05 -75.37 3.56
C GLU A 79 32.93 -74.83 4.44
N LEU A 80 32.45 -75.63 5.40
CA LEU A 80 31.46 -75.20 6.39
C LEU A 80 31.98 -74.05 7.26
N SER A 81 33.26 -74.07 7.64
CA SER A 81 33.87 -72.98 8.41
C SER A 81 34.01 -71.70 7.58
N ALA A 82 34.41 -71.82 6.31
CA ALA A 82 34.53 -70.70 5.39
C ALA A 82 33.17 -70.05 5.10
N THR A 83 32.15 -70.85 4.80
CA THR A 83 30.78 -70.37 4.56
C THR A 83 30.17 -69.72 5.81
N ARG A 84 30.40 -70.26 7.01
CA ARG A 84 30.01 -69.61 8.28
C ARG A 84 30.64 -68.23 8.44
N THR A 85 31.93 -68.11 8.14
CA THR A 85 32.65 -66.83 8.20
C THR A 85 32.06 -65.82 7.20
N GLN A 86 31.77 -66.26 5.98
CA GLN A 86 31.13 -65.41 4.97
C GLN A 86 29.74 -64.95 5.41
N ILE A 87 28.91 -65.84 5.96
CA ILE A 87 27.58 -65.48 6.48
C ILE A 87 27.69 -64.40 7.55
N GLU A 88 28.65 -64.51 8.48
CA GLU A 88 28.82 -63.51 9.53
C GLU A 88 29.30 -62.15 8.98
N GLN A 89 30.17 -62.16 7.97
CA GLN A 89 30.56 -60.94 7.25
C GLN A 89 29.37 -60.27 6.55
N TYR A 90 28.52 -61.05 5.88
CA TYR A 90 27.32 -60.52 5.24
C TYR A 90 26.33 -59.95 6.25
N ARG A 91 26.15 -60.62 7.40
CA ARG A 91 25.32 -60.10 8.50
C ARG A 91 25.82 -58.78 9.03
N LEU A 92 27.14 -58.65 9.23
CA LEU A 92 27.74 -57.39 9.68
C LEU A 92 27.50 -56.27 8.66
N ARG A 93 27.75 -56.53 7.37
CA ARG A 93 27.50 -55.55 6.30
C ARG A 93 26.03 -55.16 6.22
N LEU A 94 25.12 -56.12 6.40
CA LEU A 94 23.68 -55.86 6.40
C LEU A 94 23.30 -54.91 7.54
N ARG A 95 23.80 -55.15 8.76
CA ARG A 95 23.57 -54.24 9.91
C ARG A 95 24.08 -52.82 9.63
N GLN A 96 25.31 -52.69 9.13
CA GLN A 96 25.87 -51.39 8.77
C GLN A 96 25.03 -50.65 7.72
N LYS A 97 24.49 -51.38 6.74
CA LYS A 97 23.61 -50.81 5.71
C LYS A 97 22.25 -50.41 6.27
N CYS A 98 21.68 -51.16 7.21
CA CYS A 98 20.46 -50.76 7.91
C CYS A 98 20.67 -49.46 8.70
N GLU A 99 21.76 -49.34 9.47
CA GLU A 99 22.09 -48.12 10.21
C GLU A 99 22.32 -46.91 9.28
N GLU A 100 22.92 -47.12 8.10
CA GLU A 100 23.06 -46.09 7.08
C GLU A 100 21.71 -45.62 6.53
N VAL A 101 20.79 -46.55 6.26
CA VAL A 101 19.44 -46.22 5.79
C VAL A 101 18.67 -45.43 6.84
N GLU A 102 18.66 -45.86 8.10
CA GLU A 102 17.95 -45.16 9.18
C GLU A 102 18.45 -43.71 9.35
N ARG A 103 19.76 -43.49 9.26
CA ARG A 103 20.35 -42.14 9.29
C ARG A 103 19.92 -41.30 8.08
N LEU A 104 19.95 -41.86 6.88
CA LEU A 104 19.52 -41.16 5.67
C LEU A 104 18.02 -40.82 5.71
N GLU A 105 17.19 -41.69 6.30
CA GLU A 105 15.77 -41.41 6.52
C GLU A 105 15.57 -40.23 7.48
N ALA A 106 16.33 -40.18 8.58
CA ALA A 106 16.30 -39.05 9.50
C ALA A 106 16.75 -37.74 8.84
N GLU A 107 17.82 -37.77 8.03
CA GLU A 107 18.28 -36.61 7.25
C GLU A 107 17.23 -36.15 6.23
N ARG A 108 16.60 -37.08 5.50
CA ARG A 108 15.50 -36.79 4.57
C ARG A 108 14.33 -36.10 5.28
N ASP A 109 13.95 -36.59 6.45
CA ASP A 109 12.83 -36.04 7.22
C ASP A 109 13.15 -34.63 7.73
N ALA A 110 14.39 -34.40 8.19
CA ALA A 110 14.87 -33.07 8.56
C ALA A 110 14.86 -32.10 7.37
N LEU A 111 15.34 -32.53 6.19
CA LEU A 111 15.28 -31.73 4.97
C LEU A 111 13.84 -31.41 4.56
N THR A 112 12.92 -32.36 4.72
CA THR A 112 11.50 -32.17 4.43
C THR A 112 10.88 -31.14 5.38
N ALA A 113 11.25 -31.14 6.66
CA ALA A 113 10.81 -30.14 7.62
C ALA A 113 11.35 -28.74 7.27
N LEU A 114 12.63 -28.64 6.91
CA LEU A 114 13.25 -27.39 6.47
C LEU A 114 12.59 -26.84 5.19
N ALA A 115 12.27 -27.70 4.22
CA ALA A 115 11.59 -27.27 3.00
C ALA A 115 10.20 -26.68 3.28
N LYS A 116 9.44 -27.26 4.22
CA LYS A 116 8.15 -26.72 4.65
C LYS A 116 8.31 -25.36 5.35
N GLU A 117 9.33 -25.20 6.17
CA GLU A 117 9.59 -23.94 6.86
C GLU A 117 10.00 -22.83 5.89
N ILE A 118 10.84 -23.14 4.89
CA ILE A 118 11.19 -22.19 3.82
C ILE A 118 9.93 -21.78 3.05
N GLN A 119 9.05 -22.72 2.70
CA GLN A 119 7.79 -22.41 2.03
C GLN A 119 6.89 -21.49 2.88
N ARG A 120 6.83 -21.73 4.19
CA ARG A 120 6.07 -20.88 5.13
C ARG A 120 6.64 -19.46 5.18
N LEU A 121 7.96 -19.32 5.30
CA LEU A 121 8.63 -18.02 5.34
C LEU A 121 8.49 -17.25 4.02
N ASP A 122 8.56 -17.93 2.88
CA ASP A 122 8.33 -17.31 1.57
C ASP A 122 6.91 -16.75 1.47
N GLN A 123 5.91 -17.52 1.91
CA GLN A 123 4.52 -17.07 1.95
C GLN A 123 4.34 -15.84 2.86
N GLU A 124 4.92 -15.85 4.06
CA GLU A 124 4.87 -14.70 4.98
C GLU A 124 5.55 -13.47 4.39
N SER A 125 6.71 -13.64 3.74
CA SER A 125 7.40 -12.55 3.06
C SER A 125 6.55 -11.98 1.91
N GLN A 126 5.88 -12.83 1.14
CA GLN A 126 4.99 -12.37 0.06
C GLN A 126 3.76 -11.64 0.60
N ASP A 127 3.20 -12.08 1.74
CA ASP A 127 2.09 -11.40 2.41
C ASP A 127 2.53 -10.01 2.90
N GLN A 128 3.71 -9.90 3.52
CA GLN A 128 4.28 -8.61 3.94
C GLN A 128 4.53 -7.66 2.77
N ILE A 129 5.04 -8.17 1.63
CA ILE A 129 5.22 -7.38 0.41
C ILE A 129 3.86 -6.88 -0.10
N ARG A 130 2.83 -7.72 -0.07
CA ARG A 130 1.47 -7.31 -0.48
C ARG A 130 0.93 -6.21 0.44
N GLU A 131 1.10 -6.31 1.75
CA GLU A 131 0.71 -5.27 2.71
C GLU A 131 1.50 -3.96 2.52
N ALA A 132 2.80 -4.05 2.27
CA ALA A 132 3.61 -2.86 2.00
C ALA A 132 3.14 -2.14 0.73
N ASN A 133 2.82 -2.89 -0.33
CA ASN A 133 2.30 -2.31 -1.58
C ASN A 133 0.93 -1.65 -1.39
N THR A 134 0.01 -2.24 -0.62
CA THR A 134 -1.29 -1.61 -0.37
C THR A 134 -1.15 -0.30 0.41
N VAL A 135 -0.20 -0.23 1.36
CA VAL A 135 0.12 1.00 2.08
C VAL A 135 0.72 2.05 1.13
N ILE A 136 1.63 1.65 0.23
CA ILE A 136 2.19 2.55 -0.78
C ILE A 136 1.08 3.13 -1.66
N ASP A 137 0.20 2.28 -2.21
CA ASP A 137 -0.91 2.72 -3.06
C ASP A 137 -1.83 3.72 -2.32
N GLU A 138 -2.04 3.51 -1.03
CA GLU A 138 -2.83 4.43 -0.21
C GLU A 138 -2.11 5.77 0.04
N LEU A 139 -0.81 5.74 0.31
CA LEU A 139 -0.01 6.94 0.48
C LEU A 139 0.11 7.73 -0.83
N GLU A 140 0.27 7.07 -1.97
CA GLU A 140 0.29 7.71 -3.29
C GLU A 140 -1.03 8.43 -3.59
N ARG A 141 -2.17 7.80 -3.25
CA ARG A 141 -3.49 8.43 -3.39
C ARG A 141 -3.60 9.67 -2.50
N LYS A 142 -3.25 9.55 -1.22
CA LYS A 142 -3.26 10.67 -0.27
C LYS A 142 -2.35 11.82 -0.73
N LEU A 143 -1.17 11.49 -1.26
CA LEU A 143 -0.23 12.48 -1.79
C LEU A 143 -0.83 13.21 -3.01
N LYS A 144 -1.48 12.49 -3.90
CA LYS A 144 -2.15 13.06 -5.08
C LYS A 144 -3.28 14.01 -4.67
N ASP A 145 -4.13 13.60 -3.73
CA ASP A 145 -5.22 14.42 -3.21
C ASP A 145 -4.69 15.69 -2.54
N THR A 146 -3.70 15.54 -1.66
CA THR A 146 -3.05 16.68 -0.97
C THR A 146 -2.37 17.64 -1.96
N SER A 147 -1.75 17.12 -3.01
CA SER A 147 -1.13 17.93 -4.06
C SER A 147 -2.17 18.71 -4.87
N ALA A 148 -3.33 18.11 -5.15
CA ALA A 148 -4.43 18.78 -5.82
C ALA A 148 -5.05 19.89 -4.97
N ASP A 149 -5.21 19.66 -3.66
CA ASP A 149 -5.68 20.68 -2.73
C ASP A 149 -4.69 21.84 -2.61
N LEU A 150 -3.39 21.55 -2.51
CA LEU A 150 -2.34 22.58 -2.45
C LEU A 150 -2.32 23.44 -3.73
N GLU A 151 -2.50 22.83 -4.91
CA GLU A 151 -2.57 23.56 -6.17
C GLU A 151 -3.83 24.44 -6.26
N ARG A 152 -4.96 23.99 -5.68
CA ARG A 152 -6.19 24.78 -5.59
C ARG A 152 -5.98 26.02 -4.72
N GLU A 153 -5.41 25.84 -3.53
CA GLU A 153 -5.07 26.93 -2.60
C GLU A 153 -4.10 27.93 -3.23
N ARG A 154 -3.08 27.44 -3.95
CA ARG A 154 -2.15 28.32 -4.68
C ARG A 154 -2.85 29.21 -5.70
N ARG A 155 -3.82 28.67 -6.44
CA ARG A 155 -4.61 29.45 -7.41
C ARG A 155 -5.50 30.48 -6.72
N GLU A 156 -6.12 30.11 -5.60
CA GLU A 156 -6.93 31.04 -4.81
C GLU A 156 -6.10 32.21 -4.26
N VAL A 157 -4.89 31.94 -3.76
CA VAL A 157 -3.96 32.99 -3.31
C VAL A 157 -3.58 33.94 -4.45
N ILE A 158 -3.35 33.43 -5.65
CA ILE A 158 -3.06 34.27 -6.83
C ILE A 158 -4.27 35.15 -7.15
N GLN A 159 -5.48 34.58 -7.18
CA GLN A 159 -6.70 35.32 -7.44
C GLN A 159 -6.93 36.44 -6.41
N LEU A 160 -6.82 36.13 -5.11
CA LEU A 160 -6.98 37.12 -4.04
C LEU A 160 -5.93 38.23 -4.12
N LYS A 161 -4.71 37.91 -4.56
CA LYS A 161 -3.67 38.91 -4.79
C LYS A 161 -4.05 39.84 -5.94
N ASP A 162 -4.51 39.30 -7.07
CA ASP A 162 -4.93 40.10 -8.23
C ASP A 162 -6.13 41.02 -7.87
N GLU A 163 -7.09 40.50 -7.11
CA GLU A 163 -8.21 41.27 -6.57
C GLU A 163 -7.74 42.40 -5.63
N ASN A 164 -6.78 42.11 -4.75
CA ASN A 164 -6.21 43.12 -3.85
C ASN A 164 -5.42 44.21 -4.60
N ASP A 165 -4.65 43.83 -5.62
CA ASP A 165 -3.93 44.77 -6.48
C ASP A 165 -4.91 45.69 -7.23
N ALA A 166 -6.01 45.13 -7.75
CA ALA A 166 -7.09 45.90 -8.37
C ALA A 166 -7.78 46.86 -7.38
N CYS A 167 -8.10 46.41 -6.17
CA CYS A 167 -8.64 47.26 -5.11
C CYS A 167 -7.67 48.37 -4.71
N THR A 168 -6.37 48.07 -4.63
CA THR A 168 -5.31 49.03 -4.30
C THR A 168 -5.21 50.13 -5.36
N LEU A 169 -5.23 49.75 -6.64
CA LEU A 169 -5.30 50.71 -7.75
C LEU A 169 -6.55 51.57 -7.70
N HIS A 170 -7.73 50.97 -7.44
CA HIS A 170 -8.97 51.70 -7.30
C HIS A 170 -8.92 52.71 -6.14
N MET A 171 -8.37 52.32 -4.99
CA MET A 171 -8.16 53.20 -3.84
C MET A 171 -7.23 54.37 -4.19
N HIS A 172 -6.14 54.13 -4.92
CA HIS A 172 -5.24 55.20 -5.37
C HIS A 172 -5.96 56.21 -6.28
N ASN A 173 -6.77 55.73 -7.23
CA ASN A 173 -7.58 56.58 -8.10
C ASN A 173 -8.60 57.42 -7.32
N LEU A 174 -9.29 56.82 -6.34
CA LEU A 174 -10.21 57.53 -5.47
C LEU A 174 -9.49 58.60 -4.63
N LYS A 175 -8.31 58.29 -4.07
CA LYS A 175 -7.50 59.26 -3.34
C LYS A 175 -7.11 60.45 -4.23
N ALA A 176 -6.64 60.20 -5.45
CA ALA A 176 -6.30 61.27 -6.41
C ALA A 176 -7.53 62.15 -6.72
N ARG A 177 -8.67 61.53 -7.04
CA ARG A 177 -9.91 62.26 -7.33
C ARG A 177 -10.41 63.07 -6.13
N ASN A 178 -10.27 62.54 -4.92
CA ASN A 178 -10.65 63.26 -3.70
C ASN A 178 -9.74 64.48 -3.47
N MET A 179 -8.44 64.37 -3.74
CA MET A 179 -7.50 65.49 -3.69
C MET A 179 -7.87 66.58 -4.72
N ASP A 180 -8.23 66.20 -5.96
CA ASP A 180 -8.67 67.16 -6.98
C ASP A 180 -9.96 67.90 -6.58
N LEU A 181 -10.92 67.17 -5.98
CA LEU A 181 -12.17 67.75 -5.49
C LEU A 181 -11.92 68.69 -4.30
N LEU A 182 -11.04 68.33 -3.37
CA LEU A 182 -10.62 69.20 -2.27
C LEU A 182 -9.98 70.49 -2.80
N GLN A 183 -9.12 70.39 -3.81
CA GLN A 183 -8.52 71.57 -4.43
C GLN A 183 -9.57 72.47 -5.08
N LYS A 184 -10.49 71.90 -5.88
CA LYS A 184 -11.61 72.66 -6.48
C LYS A 184 -12.51 73.31 -5.43
N ALA A 185 -12.80 72.61 -4.34
CA ALA A 185 -13.59 73.16 -3.25
C ALA A 185 -12.89 74.37 -2.61
N GLN A 186 -11.57 74.29 -2.39
CA GLN A 186 -10.78 75.44 -1.90
C GLN A 186 -10.75 76.62 -2.88
N GLU A 187 -10.64 76.36 -4.18
CA GLU A 187 -10.70 77.40 -5.21
C GLU A 187 -12.07 78.09 -5.26
N LEU A 188 -13.14 77.30 -5.20
CA LEU A 188 -14.52 77.82 -5.13
C LEU A 188 -14.75 78.63 -3.86
N MET A 189 -14.27 78.17 -2.69
CA MET A 189 -14.34 78.96 -1.45
C MET A 189 -13.66 80.31 -1.60
N LYS A 190 -12.44 80.35 -2.14
CA LYS A 190 -11.72 81.61 -2.41
C LYS A 190 -12.47 82.51 -3.40
N SER A 191 -13.13 81.92 -4.40
CA SER A 191 -13.95 82.65 -5.37
C SER A 191 -15.20 83.24 -4.71
N CYS A 192 -15.91 82.47 -3.89
CA CYS A 192 -17.05 82.92 -3.10
C CYS A 192 -16.65 84.08 -2.16
N GLU A 193 -15.52 83.99 -1.46
CA GLU A 193 -15.03 85.09 -0.61
C GLU A 193 -14.75 86.38 -1.41
N LYS A 194 -14.23 86.26 -2.64
CA LYS A 194 -14.02 87.42 -3.53
C LYS A 194 -15.34 88.02 -3.99
N LEU A 195 -16.29 87.17 -4.40
CA LEU A 195 -17.62 87.60 -4.81
C LEU A 195 -18.35 88.29 -3.65
N GLU A 196 -18.29 87.76 -2.43
CA GLU A 196 -18.90 88.38 -1.25
C GLU A 196 -18.28 89.76 -0.94
N LYS A 197 -16.95 89.91 -1.08
CA LYS A 197 -16.30 91.22 -0.95
C LYS A 197 -16.76 92.20 -2.04
N THR A 198 -16.92 91.71 -3.26
CA THR A 198 -17.36 92.51 -4.42
C THR A 198 -18.83 92.92 -4.26
N GLU A 199 -19.67 92.01 -3.78
CA GLU A 199 -21.07 92.27 -3.46
C GLU A 199 -21.20 93.34 -2.38
N LYS A 200 -20.45 93.23 -1.27
CA LYS A 200 -20.41 94.27 -0.22
C LYS A 200 -19.98 95.63 -0.78
N TYR A 201 -18.97 95.67 -1.64
CA TYR A 201 -18.54 96.89 -2.30
C TYR A 201 -19.63 97.48 -3.22
N ASN A 202 -20.27 96.64 -4.03
CA ASN A 202 -21.34 97.05 -4.93
C ASN A 202 -22.57 97.54 -4.16
N GLN A 203 -22.98 96.87 -3.08
CA GLN A 203 -24.06 97.30 -2.20
C GLN A 203 -23.76 98.70 -1.62
N LYS A 204 -22.53 98.94 -1.14
CA LYS A 204 -22.11 100.26 -0.65
C LYS A 204 -22.13 101.33 -1.74
N THR A 205 -21.72 100.96 -2.96
CA THR A 205 -21.75 101.87 -4.12
C THR A 205 -23.18 102.23 -4.51
N ILE A 206 -24.07 101.24 -4.60
CA ILE A 206 -25.51 101.45 -4.86
C ILE A 206 -26.11 102.35 -3.79
N GLN A 207 -25.80 102.12 -2.52
CA GLN A 207 -26.26 102.96 -1.41
C GLN A 207 -25.86 104.43 -1.61
N ILE A 208 -24.59 104.72 -1.90
CA ILE A 208 -24.10 106.09 -2.15
C ILE A 208 -24.82 106.74 -3.34
N VAL A 209 -25.03 105.99 -4.43
CA VAL A 209 -25.74 106.49 -5.62
C VAL A 209 -27.19 106.82 -5.27
N CYS A 210 -27.89 105.94 -4.53
CA CYS A 210 -29.25 106.18 -4.06
C CYS A 210 -29.32 107.40 -3.12
N GLU A 211 -28.42 107.54 -2.16
CA GLU A 211 -28.33 108.69 -1.25
C GLU A 211 -28.12 109.99 -2.04
N SER A 212 -27.16 110.00 -2.97
CA SER A 212 -26.87 111.17 -3.83
C SER A 212 -28.06 111.53 -4.73
N PHE A 213 -28.81 110.54 -5.22
CA PHE A 213 -30.02 110.76 -6.00
C PHE A 213 -31.11 111.40 -5.14
N TRP A 214 -31.34 110.89 -3.92
CA TRP A 214 -32.29 111.47 -2.97
C TRP A 214 -31.92 112.89 -2.56
N GLU A 215 -30.65 113.18 -2.30
CA GLU A 215 -30.17 114.55 -2.01
C GLU A 215 -30.44 115.52 -3.17
N ARG A 216 -30.21 115.07 -4.41
CA ARG A 216 -30.52 115.86 -5.62
C ARG A 216 -32.02 116.08 -5.78
N GLU A 217 -32.84 115.06 -5.56
CA GLU A 217 -34.30 115.18 -5.62
C GLU A 217 -34.80 116.14 -4.53
N GLU A 218 -34.30 116.05 -3.30
CA GLU A 218 -34.61 117.00 -2.23
C GLU A 218 -34.17 118.44 -2.57
N PHE A 219 -33.01 118.61 -3.21
CA PHE A 219 -32.56 119.92 -3.69
C PHE A 219 -33.48 120.49 -4.76
N VAL A 220 -33.91 119.67 -5.73
CA VAL A 220 -34.89 120.05 -6.76
C VAL A 220 -36.24 120.41 -6.13
N GLN A 221 -36.72 119.63 -5.16
CA GLN A 221 -37.96 119.95 -4.43
C GLN A 221 -37.85 121.26 -3.65
N ARG A 222 -36.71 121.55 -3.01
CA ARG A 222 -36.43 122.84 -2.36
C ARG A 222 -36.40 124.00 -3.35
N LEU A 223 -35.82 123.82 -4.53
CA LEU A 223 -35.86 124.80 -5.62
C LEU A 223 -37.29 125.03 -6.12
N LYS A 224 -38.08 123.97 -6.33
CA LYS A 224 -39.50 124.07 -6.71
C LYS A 224 -40.31 124.86 -5.69
N ARG A 225 -40.14 124.58 -4.39
CA ARG A 225 -40.79 125.35 -3.31
C ARG A 225 -40.39 126.82 -3.34
N ARG A 226 -39.09 127.15 -3.36
CA ARG A 226 -38.62 128.54 -3.47
C ARG A 226 -39.14 129.25 -4.71
N ASN A 227 -39.19 128.56 -5.85
CA ASN A 227 -39.70 129.15 -7.09
C ASN A 227 -41.20 129.42 -6.98
N SER A 228 -41.99 128.48 -6.43
CA SER A 228 -43.41 128.70 -6.18
C SER A 228 -43.68 129.86 -5.21
N GLU A 229 -42.82 130.03 -4.20
CA GLU A 229 -42.93 131.10 -3.20
C GLU A 229 -42.52 132.46 -3.78
N ARG A 230 -41.43 132.52 -4.55
CA ARG A 230 -41.04 133.69 -5.34
C ARG A 230 -42.15 134.08 -6.31
N ARG A 231 -42.75 133.11 -7.02
CA ARG A 231 -43.87 133.36 -7.93
C ARG A 231 -45.06 133.96 -7.19
N ARG A 232 -45.45 133.42 -6.03
CA ARG A 232 -46.50 134.01 -5.19
C ARG A 232 -46.20 135.44 -4.73
N LEU A 233 -44.95 135.73 -4.38
CA LEU A 233 -44.55 137.09 -4.00
C LEU A 233 -44.61 138.04 -5.18
N ILE A 234 -44.20 137.61 -6.36
CA ILE A 234 -44.33 138.39 -7.60
C ILE A 234 -45.81 138.59 -7.95
N GLU A 235 -46.64 137.55 -7.84
CA GLU A 235 -48.09 137.65 -8.05
C GLU A 235 -48.73 138.65 -7.07
N ARG A 236 -48.40 138.59 -5.78
CA ARG A 236 -48.86 139.59 -4.80
C ARG A 236 -48.36 141.00 -5.10
N PHE A 237 -47.11 141.13 -5.55
CA PHE A 237 -46.57 142.42 -5.93
C PHE A 237 -47.30 142.99 -7.16
N ILE A 238 -47.61 142.16 -8.16
CA ILE A 238 -48.41 142.54 -9.32
C ILE A 238 -49.83 142.91 -8.88
N GLU A 239 -50.45 142.17 -7.97
CA GLU A 239 -51.75 142.50 -7.39
C GLU A 239 -51.73 143.82 -6.61
N GLU A 240 -50.71 144.08 -5.79
CA GLU A 240 -50.53 145.34 -5.06
C GLU A 240 -50.28 146.52 -6.00
N VAL A 241 -49.42 146.35 -7.00
CA VAL A 241 -49.18 147.35 -8.06
C VAL A 241 -50.47 147.60 -8.85
N GLY A 242 -51.22 146.56 -9.19
CA GLY A 242 -52.54 146.67 -9.81
C GLY A 242 -53.53 147.45 -8.94
N THR A 243 -53.52 147.20 -7.63
CA THR A 243 -54.36 147.91 -6.64
C THR A 243 -53.96 149.38 -6.53
N ILE A 244 -52.66 149.70 -6.61
CA ILE A 244 -52.15 151.07 -6.62
C ILE A 244 -52.53 151.78 -7.92
N ILE A 245 -52.28 151.17 -9.09
CA ILE A 245 -52.63 151.73 -10.40
C ILE A 245 -54.14 152.01 -10.49
N ALA A 246 -54.97 151.10 -9.99
CA ALA A 246 -56.41 151.27 -9.91
C ALA A 246 -56.83 152.46 -9.01
N LYS A 247 -56.13 152.70 -7.88
CA LYS A 247 -56.40 153.84 -6.99
C LYS A 247 -56.11 155.21 -7.63
N PHE A 248 -55.27 155.29 -8.65
CA PHE A 248 -54.91 156.55 -9.34
C PHE A 248 -55.56 156.69 -10.73
N GLY A 249 -56.53 155.84 -11.09
CA GLY A 249 -57.24 155.91 -12.38
C GLY A 249 -56.39 155.54 -13.60
N GLY A 250 -55.30 154.79 -13.40
CA GLY A 250 -54.40 154.35 -14.46
C GLY A 250 -54.93 153.14 -15.25
N ASN A 251 -54.58 153.07 -16.54
CA ASN A 251 -55.01 152.01 -17.46
C ASN A 251 -54.30 150.67 -17.15
N SER A 252 -55.05 149.56 -17.10
CA SER A 252 -54.60 148.24 -16.60
C SER A 252 -53.61 147.48 -17.51
N GLY A 253 -53.34 147.97 -18.72
CA GLY A 253 -52.54 147.25 -19.72
C GLY A 253 -51.12 146.86 -19.26
N ALA A 254 -50.50 147.64 -18.37
CA ALA A 254 -49.17 147.31 -17.82
C ALA A 254 -49.20 146.15 -16.80
N VAL A 255 -50.33 145.92 -16.12
CA VAL A 255 -50.51 144.83 -15.14
C VAL A 255 -50.80 143.53 -15.87
N ASP A 256 -51.56 143.59 -16.97
CA ASP A 256 -51.86 142.44 -17.83
C ASP A 256 -50.59 141.90 -18.52
N ASP A 257 -49.69 142.78 -18.98
CA ASP A 257 -48.37 142.37 -19.52
C ASP A 257 -47.47 141.73 -18.44
N MET A 258 -47.53 142.21 -17.20
CA MET A 258 -46.80 141.60 -16.08
C MET A 258 -47.31 140.19 -15.74
N HIS A 259 -48.63 139.97 -15.73
CA HIS A 259 -49.23 138.64 -15.56
C HIS A 259 -48.89 137.68 -16.72
N ALA A 260 -48.85 138.19 -17.96
CA ALA A 260 -48.45 137.41 -19.14
C ALA A 260 -46.98 136.94 -19.04
N THR A 261 -46.08 137.82 -18.56
CA THR A 261 -44.65 137.52 -18.43
C THR A 261 -44.38 136.45 -17.36
N VAL A 262 -45.08 136.50 -16.22
CA VAL A 262 -44.99 135.48 -15.15
C VAL A 262 -45.53 134.12 -15.60
N SER A 263 -46.52 134.11 -16.50
CA SER A 263 -47.09 132.88 -17.08
C SER A 263 -46.15 132.22 -18.08
N LEU A 264 -45.39 133.00 -18.87
CA LEU A 264 -44.40 132.51 -19.84
C LEU A 264 -43.13 131.92 -19.19
N GLU A 265 -42.64 132.48 -18.07
CA GLU A 265 -41.49 131.91 -17.35
C GLU A 265 -41.75 130.54 -16.70
N GLY A 266 -43.02 130.19 -16.46
CA GLY A 266 -43.39 128.88 -15.91
C GLY A 266 -43.25 127.71 -16.88
N ALA A 267 -43.36 127.97 -18.18
CA ALA A 267 -43.32 126.93 -19.21
C ALA A 267 -41.89 126.49 -19.57
N ALA A 268 -40.87 127.33 -19.32
CA ALA A 268 -39.48 127.04 -19.71
C ALA A 268 -38.72 126.12 -18.73
N LEU A 269 -39.23 125.92 -17.51
CA LEU A 269 -38.57 125.12 -16.46
C LEU A 269 -39.02 123.66 -16.38
N PHE A 270 -39.93 123.23 -17.26
CA PHE A 270 -40.48 121.87 -17.25
C PHE A 270 -40.25 121.17 -18.61
N ARG A 271 -39.02 120.73 -18.85
CA ARG A 271 -38.76 119.55 -19.69
C ARG A 271 -38.19 118.44 -18.80
N PRO A 272 -38.83 117.26 -18.73
CA PRO A 272 -38.21 116.10 -18.08
C PRO A 272 -37.10 115.52 -18.96
N PHE A 273 -36.02 115.07 -18.34
CA PHE A 273 -35.19 113.97 -18.85
C PHE A 273 -35.80 112.65 -18.38
#